data_AF-A0A5P9F3E4-F1
#
_entry.id   AF-A0A5P9F3E4-F1
#
_cell.length_a   1.000
_cell.length_b   1.000
_cell.length_c   1.000
_cell.angle_alpha   90.00
_cell.angle_beta   90.00
_cell.angle_gamma   90.00
#
_symmetry.space_group_name_H-M   'P 1'
#
loop_
_entity.id
_entity.type
_entity.pdbx_description
1 polymer ?
#
loop_
_entity_poly.entity_id
_entity_poly.type
_entity_poly.pdbx_seq_one_letter_code
_entity_poly.pdbx_strand_id
1 'polypeptide(L)'
;MKKVKLSLFDILARLGSSAPTKVDLPPIDPTEGRVTQSVRFPPKVRQWINAHAEHLGVSVQDFISLTMKGVMETTSSPQTDELDTMVMRFFLLFESHGIATADIPNFLPPNSITRSELRDTNKIIDLMDGPVFEHLQKLFGIERDWLKGSSDCAYRSRQFYKNLPAILSEITRYKLKTGNSVNVLFLTRSGVELAELAKIKNEDCETNDYEYIHIVLKFEKRVGSQTIATYQLWDSLPWGYWRSRYHAKALIYFCDKTQNYTAAYSLSQEKLNDFICGRALFPGIERHGNRWLLDELAWDDDRNPERDELTAIKRYFKEQGGEPYLNAIRHPYPPKIKNYDAFLAGAEPLRIDESD
;
A
#
# COMPACT_ATOMS: atom_id res chain seq x y z
N MET A 1 30.17 -22.61 0.81
CA MET A 1 28.79 -22.64 1.35
C MET A 1 28.45 -21.28 1.94
N LYS A 2 27.51 -20.53 1.35
CA LYS A 2 27.01 -19.26 1.91
C LYS A 2 26.25 -19.56 3.21
N LYS A 3 26.66 -18.96 4.34
CA LYS A 3 25.87 -18.99 5.58
C LYS A 3 24.58 -18.21 5.32
N VAL A 4 23.46 -18.91 5.21
CA VAL A 4 22.13 -18.30 5.20
C VAL A 4 21.94 -17.61 6.55
N LYS A 5 21.88 -16.28 6.56
CA LYS A 5 21.44 -15.51 7.74
C LYS A 5 19.93 -15.69 7.83
N LEU A 6 19.47 -16.63 8.66
CA LEU A 6 18.06 -16.73 9.02
C LEU A 6 17.70 -15.51 9.87
N SER A 7 16.60 -14.84 9.54
CA SER A 7 16.07 -13.77 10.37
C SER A 7 15.48 -14.36 11.65
N LEU A 8 15.34 -13.54 12.71
CA LEU A 8 14.67 -13.94 13.95
C LEU A 8 13.24 -14.44 13.65
N PHE A 9 12.56 -13.78 12.71
CA PHE A 9 11.22 -14.16 12.26
C PHE A 9 11.21 -15.56 11.63
N ASP A 10 12.19 -15.91 10.78
CA ASP A 10 12.30 -17.26 10.20
C ASP A 10 12.53 -18.35 11.24
N ILE A 11 13.27 -18.02 12.31
CA ILE A 11 13.55 -18.95 13.42
C ILE A 11 12.28 -19.16 14.25
N LEU A 12 11.55 -18.08 14.57
CA LEU A 12 10.29 -18.14 15.32
C LEU A 12 9.18 -18.85 14.53
N ALA A 13 9.05 -18.57 13.23
CA ALA A 13 8.09 -19.23 12.35
C ALA A 13 8.39 -20.74 12.24
N ARG A 14 9.67 -21.13 12.16
CA ARG A 14 10.07 -22.55 12.19
C ARG A 14 9.77 -23.20 13.53
N LEU A 15 10.04 -22.55 14.65
CA LEU A 15 9.72 -23.06 15.98
C LEU A 15 8.19 -23.26 16.14
N GLY A 16 7.37 -22.29 15.71
CA GLY A 16 5.91 -22.41 15.75
C GLY A 16 5.37 -23.51 14.83
N SER A 17 5.87 -23.61 13.60
CA SER A 17 5.41 -24.62 12.62
C SER A 17 5.84 -26.06 12.95
N SER A 18 6.87 -26.24 13.78
CA SER A 18 7.38 -27.56 14.20
C SER A 18 7.00 -27.95 15.62
N ALA A 19 6.39 -27.04 16.39
CA ALA A 19 5.88 -27.32 17.72
C ALA A 19 4.53 -28.09 17.64
N PRO A 20 4.23 -28.95 18.64
CA PRO A 20 2.92 -29.61 18.71
C PRO A 20 1.80 -28.57 18.82
N THR A 21 0.80 -28.64 17.92
CA THR A 21 -0.29 -27.66 17.77
C THR A 21 -1.21 -27.57 19.00
N LYS A 22 -1.13 -28.53 19.91
CA LYS A 22 -1.73 -28.50 21.25
C LYS A 22 -0.73 -29.12 22.23
N VAL A 23 -0.18 -28.29 23.10
CA VAL A 23 0.43 -28.77 24.34
C VAL A 23 -0.65 -28.62 25.40
N ASP A 24 -1.32 -29.71 25.77
CA ASP A 24 -2.22 -29.72 26.93
C ASP A 24 -1.36 -29.54 28.19
N LEU A 25 -1.17 -28.28 28.58
CA LEU A 25 -0.50 -27.97 29.83
C LEU A 25 -1.45 -28.38 30.97
N PRO A 26 -1.04 -29.26 31.89
CA PRO A 26 -1.86 -29.57 33.05
C PRO A 26 -2.16 -28.28 33.84
N PRO A 27 -3.30 -28.21 34.55
CA PRO A 27 -3.63 -27.06 35.38
C PRO A 27 -2.47 -26.80 36.34
N ILE A 28 -2.04 -25.53 36.40
CA ILE A 28 -0.92 -25.08 37.23
C ILE A 28 -1.18 -25.51 38.67
N ASP A 29 -0.37 -26.41 39.20
CA ASP A 29 -0.41 -26.76 40.61
C ASP A 29 0.11 -25.54 41.40
N PRO A 30 -0.70 -24.87 42.24
CA PRO A 30 -0.25 -23.72 43.01
C PRO A 30 0.85 -24.06 44.03
N THR A 31 1.18 -25.36 44.21
CA THR A 31 2.30 -25.84 45.03
C THR A 31 3.57 -26.16 44.23
N GLU A 32 3.54 -26.16 42.89
CA GLU A 32 4.73 -26.28 42.07
C GLU A 32 5.58 -25.00 42.16
N GLY A 33 6.65 -25.05 42.95
CA GLY A 33 7.66 -23.99 42.98
C GLY A 33 8.33 -23.81 41.62
N ARG A 34 8.83 -22.60 41.33
CA ARG A 34 9.63 -22.34 40.12
C ARG A 34 10.75 -23.38 40.00
N VAL A 35 10.71 -24.21 38.97
CA VAL A 35 11.77 -25.20 38.72
C VAL A 35 13.03 -24.46 38.29
N THR A 36 14.06 -24.46 39.13
CA THR A 36 15.37 -23.92 38.76
C THR A 36 16.08 -24.88 37.81
N GLN A 37 16.02 -24.61 36.51
CA GLN A 37 16.84 -25.27 35.51
C GLN A 37 18.08 -24.43 35.16
N SER A 38 19.25 -25.05 35.24
CA SER A 38 20.53 -24.40 34.88
C SER A 38 20.80 -24.54 33.37
N VAL A 39 20.46 -23.53 32.59
CA VAL A 39 20.80 -23.46 31.16
C VAL A 39 22.21 -22.89 30.98
N ARG A 40 23.07 -23.58 30.22
CA ARG A 40 24.44 -23.12 29.92
C ARG A 40 24.48 -22.43 28.56
N PHE A 41 24.75 -21.13 28.56
CA PHE A 41 24.90 -20.33 27.34
C PHE A 41 26.36 -20.18 26.91
N PRO A 42 26.65 -20.16 25.59
CA PRO A 42 27.96 -19.77 25.09
C PRO A 42 28.36 -18.36 25.57
N PRO A 43 29.66 -18.06 25.76
CA PRO A 43 30.12 -16.81 26.38
C PRO A 43 29.56 -15.53 25.72
N LYS A 44 29.49 -15.51 24.38
CA LYS A 44 28.95 -14.36 23.62
C LYS A 44 27.45 -14.16 23.84
N VAL A 45 26.69 -15.25 23.94
CA VAL A 45 25.24 -15.21 24.22
C VAL A 45 25.00 -14.76 25.66
N ARG A 46 25.81 -15.25 26.60
CA ARG A 46 25.75 -14.82 28.00
C ARG A 46 26.01 -13.31 28.17
N GLN A 47 27.03 -12.78 27.49
CA GLN A 47 27.32 -11.34 27.50
C GLN A 47 26.16 -10.52 26.93
N TRP A 48 25.57 -10.98 25.82
CA TRP A 48 24.41 -10.32 25.22
C TRP A 48 23.20 -10.31 26.15
N ILE A 49 22.86 -11.46 26.75
CA ILE A 49 21.75 -11.58 27.71
C ILE A 49 21.95 -10.65 28.90
N ASN A 50 23.16 -10.64 29.49
CA ASN A 50 23.46 -9.81 30.65
C ASN A 50 23.28 -8.32 30.34
N ALA A 51 23.78 -7.85 29.19
CA ALA A 51 23.66 -6.45 28.81
C ALA A 51 22.18 -6.01 28.62
N HIS A 52 21.33 -6.89 28.10
CA HIS A 52 19.92 -6.59 27.89
C HIS A 52 19.11 -6.70 29.19
N ALA A 53 19.41 -7.66 30.06
CA ALA A 53 18.79 -7.76 31.38
C ALA A 53 19.12 -6.53 32.24
N GLU A 54 20.38 -6.08 32.22
CA GLU A 54 20.84 -4.87 32.92
C GLU A 54 20.15 -3.62 32.38
N HIS A 55 20.06 -3.47 31.05
CA HIS A 55 19.35 -2.36 30.42
C HIS A 55 17.86 -2.30 30.82
N LEU A 56 17.22 -3.47 30.96
CA LEU A 56 15.81 -3.59 31.34
C LEU A 56 15.58 -3.55 32.86
N GLY A 57 16.65 -3.50 33.67
CA GLY A 57 16.55 -3.47 35.13
C GLY A 57 15.97 -4.75 35.74
N VAL A 58 16.08 -5.89 35.06
CA VAL A 58 15.55 -7.19 35.50
C VAL A 58 16.66 -8.21 35.74
N SER A 59 16.36 -9.28 36.47
CA SER A 59 17.33 -10.37 36.60
C SER A 59 17.49 -11.11 35.27
N VAL A 60 18.64 -11.75 35.06
CA VAL A 60 18.90 -12.60 33.88
C VAL A 60 17.87 -13.71 33.72
N GLN A 61 17.43 -14.30 34.84
CA GLN A 61 16.40 -15.33 34.86
C GLN A 61 15.02 -14.78 34.46
N ASP A 62 14.66 -13.58 34.93
CA ASP A 62 13.40 -12.93 34.55
C ASP A 62 13.40 -12.52 33.07
N PHE A 63 14.53 -12.03 32.56
CA PHE A 63 14.69 -11.73 31.14
C PHE A 63 14.50 -12.98 30.26
N ILE A 64 15.14 -14.10 30.62
CA ILE A 64 14.98 -15.38 29.92
C ILE A 64 13.53 -15.85 29.99
N SER A 65 12.91 -15.80 31.17
CA SER A 65 11.52 -16.22 31.38
C SER A 65 10.54 -15.37 30.57
N LEU A 66 10.72 -14.05 30.55
CA LEU A 66 9.91 -13.12 29.77
C LEU A 66 10.03 -13.39 28.28
N THR A 67 11.26 -13.65 27.80
CA THR A 67 11.51 -13.96 26.39
C THR A 67 10.85 -15.29 26.00
N MET A 68 11.01 -16.33 26.81
CA MET A 68 10.40 -17.64 26.55
C MET A 68 8.87 -17.58 26.63
N LYS A 69 8.32 -16.80 27.57
CA LYS A 69 6.88 -16.55 27.67
C LYS A 69 6.36 -15.82 26.43
N GLY A 70 7.05 -14.78 25.97
CA GLY A 70 6.70 -14.09 24.73
C GLY A 70 6.72 -15.02 23.52
N VAL A 71 7.77 -15.82 23.36
CA VAL A 71 7.84 -16.84 22.29
C VAL A 71 6.69 -17.84 22.40
N MET A 72 6.38 -18.31 23.61
CA MET A 72 5.27 -19.25 23.85
C MET A 72 3.94 -18.62 23.48
N GLU A 73 3.63 -17.41 23.94
CA GLU A 73 2.37 -16.71 23.64
C GLU A 73 2.21 -16.45 22.14
N THR A 74 3.28 -16.01 21.46
CA THR A 74 3.29 -15.78 20.01
C THR A 74 3.14 -17.07 19.19
N THR A 75 3.55 -18.22 19.73
CA THR A 75 3.52 -19.50 18.99
C THR A 75 2.34 -20.41 19.36
N SER A 76 1.69 -20.19 20.51
CA SER A 76 0.70 -21.13 21.05
C SER A 76 -0.75 -20.79 20.69
N SER A 77 -1.05 -19.60 20.15
CA SER A 77 -2.44 -19.19 19.89
C SER A 77 -2.61 -18.35 18.61
N PRO A 78 -2.52 -18.94 17.41
CA PRO A 78 -2.69 -18.21 16.14
C PRO A 78 -4.10 -17.58 15.97
N GLN A 79 -5.14 -18.14 16.60
CA GLN A 79 -6.51 -17.58 16.48
C GLN A 79 -6.76 -16.33 17.34
N THR A 80 -6.14 -16.22 18.52
CA THR A 80 -6.16 -14.98 19.31
C THR A 80 -5.32 -13.90 18.62
N ASP A 81 -4.23 -14.28 17.96
CA ASP A 81 -3.38 -13.37 17.19
C ASP A 81 -4.12 -12.74 15.98
N GLU A 82 -4.96 -13.49 15.28
CA GLU A 82 -5.77 -12.94 14.16
C GLU A 82 -6.79 -11.89 14.63
N LEU A 83 -7.51 -12.17 15.73
CA LEU A 83 -8.51 -11.23 16.27
C LEU A 83 -7.84 -9.98 16.87
N ASP A 84 -6.75 -10.16 17.60
CA ASP A 84 -5.97 -9.04 18.15
C ASP A 84 -5.34 -8.21 17.02
N THR A 85 -4.81 -8.87 15.98
CA THR A 85 -4.28 -8.21 14.78
C THR A 85 -5.38 -7.45 14.03
N MET A 86 -6.59 -8.00 13.92
CA MET A 86 -7.72 -7.33 13.30
C MET A 86 -8.08 -6.03 14.06
N VAL A 87 -8.15 -6.08 15.39
CA VAL A 87 -8.43 -4.90 16.22
C VAL A 87 -7.31 -3.87 16.09
N MET A 88 -6.05 -4.30 16.12
CA MET A 88 -4.90 -3.41 15.90
C MET A 88 -4.96 -2.74 14.51
N ARG A 89 -5.20 -3.52 13.45
CA ARG A 89 -5.26 -3.02 12.06
C ARG A 89 -6.45 -2.10 11.85
N PHE A 90 -7.58 -2.33 12.53
CA PHE A 90 -8.71 -1.42 12.56
C PHE A 90 -8.29 -0.04 13.06
N PHE A 91 -7.66 0.08 14.23
CA PHE A 91 -7.22 1.39 14.74
C PHE A 91 -6.09 2.00 13.90
N LEU A 92 -5.10 1.19 13.49
CA LEU A 92 -4.00 1.63 12.64
C LEU A 92 -4.49 2.23 11.32
N LEU A 93 -5.55 1.67 10.74
CA LEU A 93 -6.16 2.18 9.51
C LEU A 93 -6.65 3.62 9.69
N PHE A 94 -7.42 3.90 10.75
CA PHE A 94 -7.92 5.24 11.03
C PHE A 94 -6.79 6.20 11.39
N GLU A 95 -5.87 5.79 12.26
CA GLU A 95 -4.73 6.60 12.70
C GLU A 95 -3.83 7.00 11.51
N SER A 96 -3.52 6.05 10.62
CA SER A 96 -2.70 6.32 9.43
C SER A 96 -3.32 7.37 8.50
N HIS A 97 -4.65 7.44 8.46
CA HIS A 97 -5.40 8.44 7.70
C HIS A 97 -5.67 9.73 8.48
N GLY A 98 -5.09 9.88 9.67
CA GLY A 98 -5.21 11.08 10.51
C GLY A 98 -6.56 11.21 11.20
N ILE A 99 -7.33 10.12 11.33
CA ILE A 99 -8.64 10.12 11.98
C ILE A 99 -8.44 9.82 13.47
N ALA A 100 -8.87 10.74 14.32
CA ALA A 100 -8.83 10.54 15.76
C ALA A 100 -9.76 9.40 16.19
N THR A 101 -9.36 8.62 17.19
CA THR A 101 -10.17 7.50 17.70
C THR A 101 -11.60 7.90 18.05
N ALA A 102 -11.78 9.09 18.63
CA ALA A 102 -13.10 9.61 19.00
C ALA A 102 -14.02 9.90 17.80
N ASP A 103 -13.46 10.05 16.59
CA ASP A 103 -14.19 10.35 15.36
C ASP A 103 -14.50 9.12 14.52
N ILE A 104 -13.89 7.96 14.81
CA ILE A 104 -14.10 6.69 14.08
C ILE A 104 -15.59 6.37 13.82
N PRO A 105 -16.52 6.53 14.79
CA PRO A 105 -17.93 6.21 14.55
C PRO A 105 -18.57 7.02 13.41
N ASN A 106 -18.07 8.23 13.12
CA ASN A 106 -18.58 9.07 12.03
C ASN A 106 -18.23 8.53 10.64
N PHE A 107 -17.25 7.61 10.56
CA PHE A 107 -16.77 7.00 9.33
C PHE A 107 -17.32 5.59 9.10
N LEU A 108 -18.08 5.06 10.05
CA LEU A 108 -18.71 3.74 9.97
C LEU A 108 -20.19 3.87 9.61
N PRO A 109 -20.87 2.77 9.21
CA PRO A 109 -22.30 2.78 9.04
C PRO A 109 -23.02 3.32 10.30
N PRO A 110 -24.12 4.08 10.16
CA PRO A 110 -24.81 4.67 11.30
C PRO A 110 -25.19 3.62 12.35
N ASN A 111 -25.03 3.97 13.63
CA ASN A 111 -25.35 3.12 14.79
C ASN A 111 -24.59 1.79 14.87
N SER A 112 -23.48 1.65 14.14
CA SER A 112 -22.64 0.44 14.19
C SER A 112 -21.85 0.32 15.50
N ILE A 113 -21.34 1.43 16.03
CA ILE A 113 -20.61 1.46 17.29
C ILE A 113 -20.65 2.86 17.92
N THR A 114 -20.63 2.92 19.25
CA THR A 114 -20.50 4.17 20.01
C THR A 114 -19.06 4.45 20.43
N ARG A 115 -18.75 5.70 20.77
CA ARG A 115 -17.41 6.10 21.24
C ARG A 115 -16.95 5.35 22.49
N SER A 116 -17.87 5.04 23.40
CA SER A 116 -17.57 4.29 24.63
C SER A 116 -17.19 2.84 24.35
N GLU A 117 -17.79 2.24 23.33
CA GLU A 117 -17.55 0.84 22.93
C GLU A 117 -16.21 0.65 22.24
N LEU A 118 -15.58 1.73 21.73
CA LEU A 118 -14.24 1.65 21.13
C LEU A 118 -13.14 1.21 22.11
N ARG A 119 -13.41 1.21 23.41
CA ARG A 119 -12.47 0.72 24.44
C ARG A 119 -12.59 -0.78 24.69
N ASP A 120 -13.62 -1.43 24.16
CA ASP A 120 -13.89 -2.84 24.34
C ASP A 120 -13.49 -3.62 23.08
N THR A 121 -12.39 -4.36 23.18
CA THR A 121 -11.85 -5.21 22.11
C THR A 121 -12.92 -6.17 21.56
N ASN A 122 -13.77 -6.75 22.41
CA ASN A 122 -14.80 -7.69 21.95
C ASN A 122 -15.86 -6.98 21.11
N LYS A 123 -16.21 -5.74 21.45
CA LYS A 123 -17.14 -4.93 20.65
C LYS A 123 -16.55 -4.59 19.28
N ILE A 124 -15.25 -4.34 19.19
CA ILE A 124 -14.58 -4.16 17.89
C ILE A 124 -14.61 -5.45 17.09
N ILE A 125 -14.32 -6.59 17.71
CA ILE A 125 -14.38 -7.90 17.03
C ILE A 125 -15.78 -8.16 16.47
N ASP A 126 -16.82 -7.95 17.28
CA ASP A 126 -18.21 -8.14 16.88
C ASP A 126 -18.66 -7.15 15.79
N LEU A 127 -18.12 -5.92 15.81
CA LEU A 127 -18.36 -4.89 14.79
C LEU A 127 -17.77 -5.28 13.43
N MET A 128 -16.65 -6.01 13.42
CA MET A 128 -15.89 -6.36 12.21
C MET A 128 -16.57 -7.50 11.45
N ASP A 129 -17.78 -7.23 10.97
CA ASP A 129 -18.61 -8.13 10.19
C ASP A 129 -18.49 -7.87 8.67
N GLY A 130 -19.19 -8.68 7.87
CA GLY A 130 -19.17 -8.57 6.40
C GLY A 130 -19.44 -7.14 5.89
N PRO A 131 -20.57 -6.51 6.27
CA PRO A 131 -20.88 -5.13 5.92
C PRO A 131 -19.81 -4.10 6.29
N VAL A 132 -19.25 -4.17 7.50
CA VAL A 132 -18.21 -3.23 7.93
C VAL A 132 -16.90 -3.44 7.18
N PHE A 133 -16.52 -4.69 6.90
CA PHE A 133 -15.36 -4.99 6.03
C PHE A 133 -15.51 -4.37 4.64
N GLU A 134 -16.66 -4.57 4.00
CA GLU A 134 -16.93 -4.03 2.66
C GLU A 134 -16.92 -2.50 2.65
N HIS A 135 -17.48 -1.89 3.70
CA HIS A 135 -17.48 -0.44 3.88
C HIS A 135 -16.05 0.10 4.00
N LEU A 136 -15.22 -0.46 4.87
CA LEU A 136 -13.83 -0.03 5.07
C LEU A 136 -12.96 -0.26 3.83
N GLN A 137 -13.15 -1.40 3.15
CA GLN A 137 -12.50 -1.67 1.87
C GLN A 137 -12.83 -0.59 0.84
N LYS A 138 -14.10 -0.22 0.70
CA LYS A 138 -14.52 0.85 -0.23
C LYS A 138 -14.03 2.22 0.21
N LEU A 139 -13.98 2.47 1.52
CA LEU A 139 -13.61 3.77 2.08
C LEU A 139 -12.12 4.06 1.91
N PHE A 140 -11.26 3.10 2.23
CA PHE A 140 -9.80 3.28 2.25
C PHE A 140 -9.06 2.62 1.08
N GLY A 141 -9.71 1.70 0.36
CA GLY A 141 -9.11 0.98 -0.76
C GLY A 141 -8.22 -0.20 -0.34
N ILE A 142 -8.46 -0.76 0.85
CA ILE A 142 -7.66 -1.84 1.43
C ILE A 142 -8.23 -3.23 1.16
N GLU A 143 -7.39 -4.25 1.28
CA GLU A 143 -7.77 -5.66 1.17
C GLU A 143 -8.41 -6.17 2.46
N ARG A 144 -9.51 -6.92 2.30
CA ARG A 144 -10.25 -7.52 3.42
C ARG A 144 -9.40 -8.48 4.24
N ASP A 145 -8.58 -9.29 3.57
CA ASP A 145 -7.74 -10.30 4.24
C ASP A 145 -6.64 -9.66 5.08
N TRP A 146 -6.15 -8.49 4.68
CA TRP A 146 -5.28 -7.70 5.55
C TRP A 146 -6.04 -7.21 6.78
N LEU A 147 -7.25 -6.67 6.62
CA LEU A 147 -7.98 -6.19 7.79
C LEU A 147 -8.34 -7.31 8.78
N LYS A 148 -8.54 -8.53 8.29
CA LYS A 148 -8.78 -9.74 9.11
C LYS A 148 -7.55 -10.30 9.84
N GLY A 149 -6.34 -9.83 9.52
CA GLY A 149 -5.11 -10.42 10.06
C GLY A 149 -4.57 -11.61 9.26
N SER A 150 -5.25 -12.09 8.22
CA SER A 150 -4.85 -13.30 7.48
C SER A 150 -3.86 -13.06 6.33
N SER A 151 -3.59 -11.80 5.98
CA SER A 151 -2.63 -11.40 4.94
C SER A 151 -1.81 -10.20 5.39
N ASP A 152 -0.55 -10.11 4.98
CA ASP A 152 0.29 -8.92 5.24
C ASP A 152 0.14 -7.82 4.19
N CYS A 153 -0.65 -8.04 3.13
CA CYS A 153 -0.80 -7.10 2.03
C CYS A 153 -2.10 -6.29 2.14
N ALA A 154 -2.02 -5.05 2.62
CA ALA A 154 -3.10 -4.08 2.70
C ALA A 154 -3.64 -3.63 1.34
N TYR A 155 -2.84 -3.71 0.27
CA TYR A 155 -3.26 -3.31 -1.08
C TYR A 155 -2.89 -4.37 -2.10
N ARG A 156 -3.80 -4.59 -3.07
CA ARG A 156 -3.56 -5.44 -4.22
C ARG A 156 -3.18 -4.59 -5.44
N SER A 157 -2.12 -4.97 -6.13
CA SER A 157 -1.72 -4.33 -7.38
C SER A 157 -2.74 -4.60 -8.49
N ARG A 158 -3.11 -3.54 -9.20
CA ARG A 158 -3.94 -3.61 -10.42
C ARG A 158 -3.07 -3.57 -11.66
N GLN A 159 -3.46 -4.35 -12.67
CA GLN A 159 -2.69 -4.40 -13.91
C GLN A 159 -2.77 -3.09 -14.70
N PHE A 160 -1.61 -2.50 -15.01
CA PHE A 160 -1.50 -1.27 -15.81
C PHE A 160 -0.89 -1.52 -17.19
N TYR A 161 0.14 -2.37 -17.29
CA TYR A 161 0.87 -2.55 -18.53
C TYR A 161 -0.06 -3.07 -19.64
N LYS A 162 -0.03 -2.44 -20.82
CA LYS A 162 -0.97 -2.69 -21.96
C LYS A 162 -2.44 -2.38 -21.67
N ASN A 163 -2.75 -1.72 -20.54
CA ASN A 163 -4.11 -1.39 -20.14
C ASN A 163 -4.25 0.08 -19.72
N LEU A 164 -3.71 0.98 -20.54
CA LEU A 164 -3.85 2.43 -20.35
C LEU A 164 -5.33 2.85 -20.18
N PRO A 165 -6.30 2.36 -20.98
CA PRO A 165 -7.71 2.72 -20.81
C PRO A 165 -8.27 2.45 -19.40
N ALA A 166 -7.84 1.39 -18.71
CA ALA A 166 -8.38 1.07 -17.39
C ALA A 166 -8.03 2.13 -16.34
N ILE A 167 -6.78 2.60 -16.29
CA ILE A 167 -6.40 3.65 -15.33
C ILE A 167 -7.03 4.99 -15.70
N LEU A 168 -7.11 5.31 -17.00
CA LEU A 168 -7.74 6.53 -17.49
C LEU A 168 -9.22 6.56 -17.15
N SER A 169 -9.89 5.40 -17.27
CA SER A 169 -11.29 5.20 -16.88
C SER A 169 -11.53 5.50 -15.41
N GLU A 170 -10.69 4.98 -14.51
CA GLU A 170 -10.80 5.23 -13.07
C GLU A 170 -10.62 6.72 -12.73
N ILE A 171 -9.58 7.36 -13.28
CA ILE A 171 -9.32 8.79 -13.06
C ILE A 171 -10.46 9.66 -13.62
N THR A 172 -10.88 9.37 -14.85
CA THR A 172 -11.94 10.12 -15.53
C THR A 172 -13.27 10.00 -14.80
N ARG A 173 -13.67 8.78 -14.42
CA ARG A 173 -14.93 8.56 -13.72
C ARG A 173 -14.96 9.28 -12.37
N TYR A 174 -13.86 9.22 -11.62
CA TYR A 174 -13.76 9.93 -10.35
C TYR A 174 -13.89 11.45 -10.56
N LYS A 175 -13.14 12.01 -11.51
CA LYS A 175 -13.16 13.44 -11.79
C LYS A 175 -14.53 13.94 -12.23
N LEU A 176 -15.20 13.21 -13.13
CA LEU A 176 -16.54 13.57 -13.60
C LEU A 176 -17.61 13.44 -12.51
N LYS A 177 -17.50 12.45 -11.61
CA LYS A 177 -18.47 12.26 -10.51
C LYS A 177 -18.32 13.26 -9.38
N THR A 178 -17.09 13.68 -9.09
CA THR A 178 -16.78 14.46 -7.87
C THR A 178 -16.39 15.90 -8.16
N GLY A 179 -15.99 16.22 -9.38
CA GLY A 179 -15.35 17.50 -9.73
C GLY A 179 -13.90 17.63 -9.25
N ASN A 180 -13.39 16.66 -8.47
CA ASN A 180 -12.07 16.72 -7.87
C ASN A 180 -11.00 16.10 -8.78
N SER A 181 -9.78 16.61 -8.66
CA SER A 181 -8.60 16.01 -9.30
C SER A 181 -8.09 14.80 -8.52
N VAL A 182 -7.49 13.85 -9.24
CA VAL A 182 -6.79 12.70 -8.67
C VAL A 182 -5.32 13.06 -8.49
N ASN A 183 -4.73 12.57 -7.40
CA ASN A 183 -3.28 12.60 -7.19
C ASN A 183 -2.67 11.30 -7.73
N VAL A 184 -1.90 11.39 -8.82
CA VAL A 184 -1.17 10.26 -9.40
C VAL A 184 0.26 10.29 -8.90
N LEU A 185 0.58 9.33 -8.03
CA LEU A 185 1.88 9.22 -7.38
C LEU A 185 2.75 8.22 -8.15
N PHE A 186 3.98 8.62 -8.42
CA PHE A 186 4.99 7.77 -9.02
C PHE A 186 6.08 7.49 -7.99
N LEU A 187 6.30 6.22 -7.65
CA LEU A 187 7.30 5.84 -6.67
C LEU A 187 8.54 5.28 -7.38
N THR A 188 9.71 5.71 -6.94
CA THR A 188 11.00 5.22 -7.43
C THR A 188 11.93 4.91 -6.26
N ARG A 189 13.05 4.25 -6.55
CA ARG A 189 14.12 4.03 -5.58
C ARG A 189 14.87 5.34 -5.30
N SER A 190 15.39 5.50 -4.08
CA SER A 190 16.27 6.63 -3.73
C SER A 190 17.42 6.76 -4.72
N GLY A 191 17.65 7.98 -5.21
CA GLY A 191 18.65 8.28 -6.24
C GLY A 191 18.12 8.20 -7.68
N VAL A 192 16.90 7.68 -7.88
CA VAL A 192 16.24 7.64 -9.20
C VAL A 192 15.30 8.84 -9.31
N GLU A 193 15.80 9.88 -9.98
CA GLU A 193 15.10 11.11 -10.35
C GLU A 193 15.20 11.32 -11.87
N LEU A 194 14.72 12.46 -12.38
CA LEU A 194 14.59 12.74 -13.81
C LEU A 194 15.89 12.52 -14.61
N ALA A 195 17.03 13.04 -14.11
CA ALA A 195 18.32 12.90 -14.78
C ALA A 195 18.78 11.44 -14.87
N GLU A 196 18.46 10.62 -13.87
CA GLU A 196 18.81 9.20 -13.86
C GLU A 196 17.89 8.40 -14.79
N LEU A 197 16.59 8.69 -14.79
CA LEU A 197 15.62 8.11 -15.73
C LEU A 197 16.01 8.37 -17.20
N ALA A 198 16.54 9.56 -17.49
CA ALA A 198 17.04 9.90 -18.82
C ALA A 198 18.29 9.10 -19.22
N LYS A 199 19.16 8.74 -18.26
CA LYS A 199 20.30 7.86 -18.53
C LYS A 199 19.85 6.42 -18.78
N ILE A 200 18.99 5.88 -17.92
CA ILE A 200 18.45 4.52 -18.01
C ILE A 200 17.75 4.28 -19.36
N LYS A 201 17.11 5.30 -19.93
CA LYS A 201 16.53 5.24 -21.28
C LYS A 201 17.55 4.88 -22.37
N ASN A 202 18.78 5.35 -22.24
CA ASN A 202 19.84 5.23 -23.25
C ASN A 202 20.77 4.02 -23.03
N GLU A 203 20.58 3.27 -21.94
CA GLU A 203 21.35 2.07 -21.65
C GLU A 203 20.75 0.85 -22.37
N ASP A 204 21.61 0.06 -23.02
CA ASP A 204 21.20 -1.15 -23.72
C ASP A 204 20.61 -2.18 -22.73
N CYS A 205 19.43 -2.70 -23.09
CA CYS A 205 18.56 -3.52 -22.26
C CYS A 205 19.06 -4.96 -22.00
N GLU A 206 20.36 -5.18 -21.83
CA GLU A 206 20.95 -6.53 -21.76
C GLU A 206 20.96 -7.13 -20.35
N THR A 207 20.81 -6.32 -19.30
CA THR A 207 20.77 -6.79 -17.91
C THR A 207 19.37 -6.68 -17.32
N ASN A 208 18.91 -7.76 -16.66
CA ASN A 208 17.61 -7.88 -15.98
C ASN A 208 17.38 -6.90 -14.80
N ASP A 209 18.24 -5.90 -14.63
CA ASP A 209 18.18 -4.89 -13.58
C ASP A 209 17.45 -3.66 -14.12
N TYR A 210 16.14 -3.80 -14.30
CA TYR A 210 15.31 -2.66 -14.69
C TYR A 210 15.05 -1.77 -13.46
N GLU A 211 15.26 -0.46 -13.61
CA GLU A 211 14.64 0.49 -12.71
C GLU A 211 13.14 0.55 -12.99
N TYR A 212 12.33 0.37 -11.95
CA TYR A 212 10.88 0.37 -12.04
C TYR A 212 10.32 1.70 -11.53
N ILE A 213 9.30 2.19 -12.23
CA ILE A 213 8.42 3.23 -11.72
C ILE A 213 7.11 2.59 -11.28
N HIS A 214 6.67 2.87 -10.06
CA HIS A 214 5.47 2.29 -9.48
C HIS A 214 4.37 3.34 -9.40
N ILE A 215 3.12 2.97 -9.70
CA ILE A 215 2.02 3.93 -9.81
C ILE A 215 1.03 3.71 -8.66
N VAL A 216 0.71 4.78 -7.94
CA VAL A 216 -0.33 4.78 -6.91
C VAL A 216 -1.30 5.93 -7.19
N LEU A 217 -2.60 5.63 -7.23
CA LEU A 217 -3.63 6.66 -7.29
C LEU A 217 -4.10 7.00 -5.88
N LYS A 218 -4.17 8.30 -5.57
CA LYS A 218 -4.73 8.84 -4.33
C LYS A 218 -5.96 9.68 -4.68
N PHE A 219 -7.11 9.26 -4.17
CA PHE A 219 -8.41 9.89 -4.33
C PHE A 219 -8.83 10.54 -3.02
N GLU A 220 -9.40 11.74 -3.06
CA GLU A 220 -9.94 12.38 -1.87
C GLU A 220 -11.45 12.12 -1.76
N LYS A 221 -11.91 11.74 -0.57
CA LYS A 221 -13.33 11.54 -0.31
C LYS A 221 -13.73 12.38 0.89
N ARG A 222 -14.86 13.07 0.76
CA ARG A 222 -15.45 13.81 1.86
C ARG A 222 -16.43 12.91 2.62
N VAL A 223 -16.25 12.80 3.92
CA VAL A 223 -17.14 12.11 4.84
C VAL A 223 -17.54 13.12 5.92
N GLY A 224 -18.76 13.63 5.82
CA GLY A 224 -19.21 14.75 6.63
C GLY A 224 -18.35 16.01 6.42
N SER A 225 -17.71 16.49 7.49
CA SER A 225 -16.81 17.65 7.44
C SER A 225 -15.35 17.30 7.18
N GLN A 226 -14.97 16.02 7.21
CA GLN A 226 -13.59 15.58 7.06
C GLN A 226 -13.31 15.07 5.64
N THR A 227 -12.06 15.24 5.19
CA THR A 227 -11.57 14.67 3.93
C THR A 227 -10.60 13.55 4.25
N ILE A 228 -10.81 12.38 3.63
CA ILE A 228 -9.94 11.22 3.76
C ILE A 228 -9.38 10.85 2.38
N ALA A 229 -8.25 10.15 2.38
CA ALA A 229 -7.67 9.62 1.17
C ALA A 229 -8.02 8.13 0.99
N THR A 230 -8.36 7.73 -0.23
CA THR A 230 -8.43 6.34 -0.69
C THR A 230 -7.27 6.11 -1.64
N TYR A 231 -6.62 4.96 -1.56
CA TYR A 231 -5.49 4.64 -2.42
C TYR A 231 -5.76 3.42 -3.31
N GLN A 232 -5.10 3.38 -4.47
CA GLN A 232 -5.06 2.21 -5.34
C GLN A 232 -3.63 1.99 -5.83
N LEU A 233 -3.10 0.79 -5.61
CA LEU A 233 -1.82 0.36 -6.17
C LEU A 233 -2.01 -0.15 -7.60
N TRP A 234 -1.16 0.32 -8.51
CA TRP A 234 -1.07 -0.14 -9.89
C TRP A 234 0.33 -0.70 -10.17
N ASP A 235 0.45 -1.45 -11.27
CA ASP A 235 1.68 -2.16 -11.63
C ASP A 235 2.95 -1.30 -11.61
N SER A 236 4.04 -2.04 -11.50
CA SER A 236 5.41 -1.55 -11.63
C SER A 236 5.82 -1.59 -13.11
N LEU A 237 6.31 -0.49 -13.64
CA LEU A 237 6.73 -0.39 -15.04
C LEU A 237 8.25 -0.27 -15.16
N PRO A 238 8.93 -1.19 -15.88
CA PRO A 238 10.36 -1.08 -16.11
C PRO A 238 10.63 0.12 -17.04
N TRP A 239 11.37 1.12 -16.56
CA TRP A 239 11.59 2.37 -17.29
C TRP A 239 12.50 2.23 -18.51
N GLY A 240 13.50 1.34 -18.43
CA GLY A 240 14.39 1.03 -19.56
C GLY A 240 13.64 0.48 -20.77
N TYR A 241 12.54 -0.23 -20.56
CA TYR A 241 11.73 -0.75 -21.67
C TYR A 241 10.81 0.33 -22.26
N TRP A 242 11.07 0.71 -23.51
CA TRP A 242 10.41 1.84 -24.17
C TRP A 242 8.87 1.79 -24.15
N ARG A 243 8.24 0.61 -24.29
CA ARG A 243 6.77 0.50 -24.26
C ARG A 243 6.21 0.84 -22.87
N SER A 244 6.88 0.38 -21.82
CA SER A 244 6.50 0.69 -20.44
C SER A 244 6.71 2.18 -20.13
N ARG A 245 7.85 2.75 -20.55
CA ARG A 245 8.10 4.19 -20.46
C ARG A 245 7.03 5.01 -21.18
N TYR A 246 6.64 4.59 -22.38
CA TYR A 246 5.61 5.28 -23.17
C TYR A 246 4.24 5.21 -22.49
N HIS A 247 3.89 4.09 -21.85
CA HIS A 247 2.68 3.99 -21.03
C HIS A 247 2.69 4.97 -19.84
N ALA A 248 3.79 5.03 -19.09
CA ALA A 248 3.92 5.96 -17.97
C ALA A 248 3.83 7.43 -18.44
N LYS A 249 4.55 7.79 -19.50
CA LYS A 249 4.51 9.14 -20.08
C LYS A 249 3.15 9.50 -20.67
N ALA A 250 2.43 8.55 -21.27
CA ALA A 250 1.07 8.77 -21.74
C ALA A 250 0.10 9.07 -20.59
N LEU A 251 0.29 8.44 -19.41
CA LEU A 251 -0.45 8.77 -18.20
C LEU A 251 -0.07 10.17 -17.67
N ILE A 252 1.21 10.52 -17.61
CA ILE A 252 1.67 11.86 -17.19
C ILE A 252 1.08 12.94 -18.12
N TYR A 253 1.15 12.72 -19.44
CA TYR A 253 0.52 13.58 -20.44
C TYR A 253 -0.98 13.75 -20.20
N PHE A 254 -1.70 12.65 -19.93
CA PHE A 254 -3.12 12.73 -19.61
C PHE A 254 -3.38 13.56 -18.36
N CYS A 255 -2.62 13.35 -17.28
CA CYS A 255 -2.77 14.09 -16.04
C CYS A 255 -2.54 15.59 -16.24
N ASP A 256 -1.48 15.98 -16.96
CA ASP A 256 -1.22 17.38 -17.35
C ASP A 256 -2.41 17.99 -18.09
N LYS A 257 -2.88 17.32 -19.16
CA LYS A 257 -3.99 17.82 -19.99
C LYS A 257 -5.35 17.84 -19.32
N THR A 258 -5.49 17.17 -18.19
CA THR A 258 -6.73 17.08 -17.42
C THR A 258 -6.62 17.77 -16.07
N GLN A 259 -5.52 18.49 -15.79
CA GLN A 259 -5.28 19.17 -14.52
C GLN A 259 -5.39 18.22 -13.31
N ASN A 260 -4.98 16.96 -13.47
CA ASN A 260 -4.79 16.05 -12.36
C ASN A 260 -3.36 16.25 -11.81
N TYR A 261 -3.20 16.08 -10.50
CA TYR A 261 -1.91 16.27 -9.87
C TYR A 261 -1.02 15.06 -10.13
N THR A 262 0.24 15.32 -10.45
CA THR A 262 1.28 14.29 -10.48
C THR A 262 2.34 14.63 -9.47
N ALA A 263 2.86 13.61 -8.79
CA ALA A 263 3.97 13.76 -7.87
C ALA A 263 4.83 12.51 -7.95
N ALA A 264 6.14 12.67 -7.91
CA ALA A 264 7.05 11.55 -7.78
C ALA A 264 7.75 11.55 -6.42
N TYR A 265 7.96 10.37 -5.86
CA TYR A 265 8.59 10.16 -4.57
C TYR A 265 9.68 9.10 -4.69
N SER A 266 10.91 9.47 -4.32
CA SER A 266 12.02 8.52 -4.22
C SER A 266 12.11 7.99 -2.79
N LEU A 267 12.07 6.67 -2.64
CA LEU A 267 12.00 5.94 -1.38
C LEU A 267 13.20 4.99 -1.22
N SER A 268 13.66 4.76 0.01
CA SER A 268 14.64 3.70 0.26
C SER A 268 14.13 2.36 -0.27
N GLN A 269 15.02 1.45 -0.69
CA GLN A 269 14.62 0.16 -1.27
C GLN A 269 13.67 -0.63 -0.34
N GLU A 270 13.94 -0.62 0.96
CA GLU A 270 13.11 -1.28 1.96
C GLU A 270 11.70 -0.71 1.97
N LYS A 271 11.56 0.62 2.07
CA LYS A 271 10.23 1.27 2.07
C LYS A 271 9.52 1.14 0.74
N LEU A 272 10.23 1.23 -0.37
CA LEU A 272 9.64 0.99 -1.69
C LEU A 272 9.07 -0.42 -1.77
N ASN A 273 9.82 -1.44 -1.34
CA ASN A 273 9.36 -2.82 -1.28
C ASN A 273 8.11 -2.99 -0.39
N ASP A 274 8.09 -2.36 0.78
CA ASP A 274 6.93 -2.39 1.67
C ASP A 274 5.67 -1.82 0.98
N PHE A 275 5.80 -0.70 0.26
CA PHE A 275 4.67 -0.08 -0.44
C PHE A 275 4.20 -0.87 -1.67
N ILE A 276 5.13 -1.35 -2.51
CA ILE A 276 4.79 -2.05 -3.75
C ILE A 276 4.28 -3.47 -3.50
N CYS A 277 4.68 -4.10 -2.39
CA CYS A 277 4.09 -5.35 -1.94
C CYS A 277 2.78 -5.12 -1.15
N GLY A 278 2.36 -3.88 -0.96
CA GLY A 278 1.16 -3.52 -0.21
C GLY A 278 1.27 -3.76 1.30
N ARG A 279 2.47 -3.94 1.87
CA ARG A 279 2.69 -4.21 3.30
C ARG A 279 2.64 -2.97 4.18
N ALA A 280 2.86 -1.79 3.60
CA ALA A 280 2.74 -0.50 4.28
C ALA A 280 1.52 0.29 3.81
N LEU A 281 0.94 1.07 4.73
CA LEU A 281 -0.18 1.96 4.47
C LEU A 281 0.27 3.22 3.71
N PHE A 282 -0.34 3.49 2.54
CA PHE A 282 0.08 4.56 1.64
C PHE A 282 0.04 6.00 2.17
N PRO A 283 -0.77 6.38 3.19
CA PRO A 283 -0.60 7.68 3.86
C PRO A 283 0.83 7.99 4.35
N GLY A 284 1.67 6.96 4.52
CA GLY A 284 3.08 7.13 4.89
C GLY A 284 4.02 7.54 3.76
N ILE A 285 3.63 7.45 2.47
CA ILE A 285 4.52 7.73 1.32
C ILE A 285 5.16 9.12 1.46
N GLU A 286 4.34 10.15 1.70
CA GLU A 286 4.78 11.55 1.73
C GLU A 286 5.71 11.84 2.91
N ARG A 287 5.66 11.05 3.98
CA ARG A 287 6.54 11.19 5.16
C ARG A 287 7.90 10.53 4.97
N HIS A 288 7.97 9.52 4.12
CA HIS A 288 9.18 8.69 3.93
C HIS A 288 9.89 8.94 2.61
N GLY A 289 9.22 9.55 1.64
CA GLY A 289 9.74 9.80 0.30
C GLY A 289 10.25 11.23 0.11
N ASN A 290 11.30 11.36 -0.69
CA ASN A 290 11.73 12.66 -1.19
C ASN A 290 10.94 12.99 -2.45
N ARG A 291 10.20 14.10 -2.43
CA ARG A 291 9.38 14.53 -3.56
C ARG A 291 10.24 15.16 -4.65
N TRP A 292 9.92 14.87 -5.91
CA TRP A 292 10.53 15.49 -7.10
C TRP A 292 9.50 15.68 -8.23
N LEU A 293 9.89 16.45 -9.26
CA LEU A 293 9.03 16.88 -10.36
C LEU A 293 9.14 15.94 -11.56
N LEU A 294 8.07 15.20 -11.84
CA LEU A 294 7.98 14.27 -12.97
C LEU A 294 7.08 14.81 -14.10
N ASP A 295 6.24 15.80 -13.79
CA ASP A 295 5.39 16.52 -14.75
C ASP A 295 6.19 17.22 -15.84
N GLU A 296 7.47 17.52 -15.59
CA GLU A 296 8.40 18.06 -16.59
C GLU A 296 8.46 17.22 -17.87
N LEU A 297 8.22 15.90 -17.78
CA LEU A 297 8.18 15.00 -18.93
C LEU A 297 7.02 15.25 -19.90
N ALA A 298 5.99 16.00 -19.50
CA ALA A 298 4.86 16.38 -20.34
C ALA A 298 5.02 17.77 -20.98
N TRP A 299 6.02 18.56 -20.58
CA TRP A 299 6.21 19.92 -21.05
C TRP A 299 6.81 19.96 -22.46
N ASP A 300 6.42 20.98 -23.22
CA ASP A 300 6.85 21.20 -24.61
C ASP A 300 7.91 22.31 -24.68
N ASP A 301 8.87 22.28 -23.75
CA ASP A 301 9.94 23.26 -23.62
C ASP A 301 11.24 22.61 -23.12
N ASP A 302 12.31 23.38 -23.02
CA ASP A 302 13.67 22.89 -22.75
C ASP A 302 13.86 22.30 -21.34
N ARG A 303 12.89 22.47 -20.43
CA ARG A 303 12.91 21.82 -19.11
C ARG A 303 12.58 20.33 -19.20
N ASN A 304 11.94 19.88 -20.29
CA ASN A 304 11.71 18.46 -20.55
C ASN A 304 12.96 17.83 -21.18
N PRO A 305 13.74 17.01 -20.44
CA PRO A 305 14.95 16.37 -20.98
C PRO A 305 14.65 15.37 -22.09
N GLU A 306 13.39 14.96 -22.24
CA GLU A 306 12.93 13.99 -23.22
C GLU A 306 11.84 14.56 -24.15
N ARG A 307 11.93 15.87 -24.44
CA ARG A 307 11.00 16.60 -25.33
C ARG A 307 10.89 15.96 -26.71
N ASP A 308 11.97 15.37 -27.21
CA ASP A 308 12.05 14.68 -28.50
C ASP A 308 11.03 13.52 -28.63
N GLU A 309 10.71 12.84 -27.53
CA GLU A 309 9.72 11.76 -27.52
C GLU A 309 8.27 12.27 -27.48
N LEU A 310 8.02 13.54 -27.16
CA LEU A 310 6.67 14.03 -26.84
C LEU A 310 5.67 13.81 -27.99
N THR A 311 6.09 14.00 -29.24
CA THR A 311 5.26 13.72 -30.43
C THR A 311 4.91 12.24 -30.54
N ALA A 312 5.86 11.35 -30.26
CA ALA A 312 5.63 9.91 -30.24
C ALA A 312 4.70 9.50 -29.08
N ILE A 313 4.83 10.12 -27.91
CA ILE A 313 3.93 9.90 -26.76
C ILE A 313 2.50 10.33 -27.08
N LYS A 314 2.29 11.51 -27.69
CA LYS A 314 0.97 11.98 -28.10
C LYS A 314 0.31 11.01 -29.09
N ARG A 315 1.06 10.52 -30.08
CA ARG A 315 0.57 9.49 -31.03
C ARG A 315 0.26 8.18 -30.32
N TYR A 316 1.15 7.71 -29.45
CA TYR A 316 0.97 6.48 -28.67
C TYR A 316 -0.28 6.56 -27.78
N PHE A 317 -0.50 7.68 -27.09
CA PHE A 317 -1.70 7.90 -26.27
C PHE A 317 -2.99 7.74 -27.09
N LYS A 318 -3.02 8.25 -28.31
CA LYS A 318 -4.14 8.07 -29.23
C LYS A 318 -4.32 6.61 -29.64
N GLU A 319 -3.26 5.95 -30.08
CA GLU A 319 -3.26 4.54 -30.51
C GLU A 319 -3.70 3.59 -29.37
N GLN A 320 -3.41 3.94 -28.13
CA GLN A 320 -3.82 3.18 -26.94
C GLN A 320 -5.23 3.55 -26.43
N GLY A 321 -6.02 4.31 -27.19
CA GLY A 321 -7.41 4.62 -26.86
C GLY A 321 -7.59 5.63 -25.73
N GLY A 322 -6.64 6.56 -25.56
CA GLY A 322 -6.69 7.61 -24.54
C GLY A 322 -7.61 8.80 -24.87
N GLU A 323 -7.83 9.09 -26.17
CA GLU A 323 -8.62 10.25 -26.63
C GLU A 323 -10.05 10.33 -26.06
N PRO A 324 -10.85 9.24 -25.97
CA PRO A 324 -12.19 9.30 -25.41
C PRO A 324 -12.23 9.87 -23.98
N TYR A 325 -11.28 9.46 -23.13
CA TYR A 325 -11.18 9.89 -21.73
C TYR A 325 -10.79 11.37 -21.62
N LEU A 326 -9.85 11.81 -22.45
CA LEU A 326 -9.42 13.20 -22.50
C LEU A 326 -10.58 14.12 -22.95
N ASN A 327 -11.32 13.70 -23.97
CA ASN A 327 -12.45 14.44 -24.50
C ASN A 327 -13.60 14.53 -23.49
N ALA A 328 -13.86 13.45 -22.73
CA ALA A 328 -14.89 13.43 -21.70
C ALA A 328 -14.66 14.46 -20.59
N ILE A 329 -13.40 14.70 -20.20
CA ILE A 329 -13.08 15.70 -19.17
C ILE A 329 -13.15 17.13 -19.72
N ARG A 330 -12.76 17.33 -20.99
CA ARG A 330 -12.71 18.66 -21.62
C ARG A 330 -14.08 19.21 -22.00
N HIS A 331 -15.05 18.33 -22.23
CA HIS A 331 -16.37 18.71 -22.72
C HIS A 331 -17.45 18.16 -21.78
N PRO A 332 -18.30 19.00 -21.16
CA PRO A 332 -19.36 18.55 -20.23
C PRO A 332 -20.42 17.66 -20.90
N TYR A 333 -20.57 17.80 -22.22
CA TYR A 333 -21.42 16.98 -23.08
C TYR A 333 -20.65 16.72 -24.38
N PRO A 334 -19.73 15.75 -24.37
CA PRO A 334 -18.87 15.51 -25.50
C PRO A 334 -19.74 14.98 -26.66
N PRO A 335 -19.91 15.75 -27.76
CA PRO A 335 -20.88 15.41 -28.82
C PRO A 335 -20.58 14.09 -29.53
N LYS A 336 -19.39 13.51 -29.28
CA LYS A 336 -18.89 12.27 -29.87
C LYS A 336 -18.69 11.14 -28.87
N ILE A 337 -19.37 11.10 -27.72
CA ILE A 337 -19.28 9.96 -26.79
C ILE A 337 -20.64 9.27 -26.67
N LYS A 338 -20.73 8.06 -27.22
CA LYS A 338 -21.98 7.29 -27.34
C LYS A 338 -22.49 6.68 -26.03
N ASN A 339 -21.63 6.49 -25.02
CA ASN A 339 -21.94 5.71 -23.82
C ASN A 339 -21.56 6.40 -22.51
N TYR A 340 -21.69 7.72 -22.47
CA TYR A 340 -21.30 8.53 -21.31
C TYR A 340 -21.99 8.11 -20.00
N ASP A 341 -23.31 7.91 -20.02
CA ASP A 341 -24.07 7.50 -18.83
C ASP A 341 -23.73 6.07 -18.39
N ALA A 342 -23.58 5.15 -19.34
CA ALA A 342 -23.15 3.78 -19.07
C ALA A 342 -21.73 3.74 -18.48
N PHE A 343 -20.84 4.61 -18.94
CA PHE A 343 -19.49 4.78 -18.39
C PHE A 343 -19.51 5.31 -16.96
N LEU A 344 -20.35 6.31 -16.67
CA LEU A 344 -20.53 6.82 -15.32
C LEU A 344 -21.13 5.76 -14.39
N ALA A 345 -22.05 4.94 -14.89
CA ALA A 345 -22.56 3.78 -14.16
C ALA A 345 -21.51 2.67 -13.94
N GLY A 346 -20.38 2.73 -14.67
CA GLY A 346 -19.31 1.74 -14.61
C GLY A 346 -19.57 0.49 -15.45
N ALA A 347 -20.55 0.54 -16.35
CA ALA A 347 -20.96 -0.58 -17.20
C ALA A 347 -20.06 -0.76 -18.43
N GLU A 348 -19.59 0.34 -19.03
CA GLU A 348 -18.82 0.30 -20.27
C GLU A 348 -17.65 1.31 -20.29
N PRO A 349 -16.55 1.04 -21.04
CA PRO A 349 -15.50 2.03 -21.29
C PRO A 349 -15.95 3.09 -22.31
N LEU A 350 -15.41 4.31 -22.23
CA LEU A 350 -15.73 5.37 -23.18
C LEU A 350 -15.34 5.02 -24.61
N ARG A 351 -16.24 5.30 -25.56
CA ARG A 351 -15.98 5.16 -27.00
C ARG A 351 -16.29 6.46 -27.74
N ILE A 352 -15.45 6.79 -28.72
CA ILE A 352 -15.71 7.89 -29.65
C ILE A 352 -16.75 7.43 -30.68
N ASP A 353 -17.64 8.34 -31.04
CA ASP A 353 -18.51 8.19 -32.19
C ASP A 353 -17.70 8.39 -33.48
N GLU A 354 -17.43 7.31 -34.20
CA GLU A 354 -16.75 7.33 -35.50
C GLU A 354 -17.70 7.65 -36.68
N SER A 355 -18.98 7.93 -36.45
CA SER A 355 -19.84 8.42 -37.53
C SER A 355 -19.55 9.89 -37.83
N ASP A 356 -18.57 10.10 -38.70
CA ASP A 356 -18.45 11.23 -39.63
C ASP A 356 -18.01 10.71 -41.00
#